data_AF-A0A1B3X742-F1
#
_entry.id   AF-A0A1B3X742-F1
#
_cell.length_a   1.000
_cell.length_b   1.000
_cell.length_c   1.000
_cell.angle_alpha   90.00
_cell.angle_beta   90.00
_cell.angle_gamma   90.00
#
_symmetry.space_group_name_H-M   'P 1'
#
loop_
_entity.id
_entity.type
_entity.pdbx_description
1 polymer ?
#
loop_
_entity_poly.entity_id
_entity_poly.type
_entity_poly.pdbx_seq_one_letter_code
_entity_poly.pdbx_strand_id
1 'polypeptide(L)'
;MEREIDTTKPQPCTRFWNAGTVEWIAKLMEETNEAIQEAKKVYALEKADEDGVEYAGCIGDEEVLLAEELTDVITVCVSWLHALGYDEYLRGEVQKRVNEKNKARGYF
;
A
#
# COMPACT_ATOMS: atom_id res chain seq x y z
N MET A 1 -12.53 -25.00 -14.56
CA MET A 1 -12.11 -24.86 -13.16
C MET A 1 -11.87 -23.39 -12.93
N GLU A 2 -12.66 -22.76 -12.07
CA GLU A 2 -12.31 -21.46 -11.54
C GLU A 2 -11.04 -21.64 -10.71
N ARG A 3 -10.02 -20.83 -10.98
CA ARG A 3 -8.78 -20.85 -10.21
C ARG A 3 -9.10 -20.14 -8.90
N GLU A 4 -8.92 -20.81 -7.77
CA GLU A 4 -9.07 -20.20 -6.45
C GLU A 4 -8.13 -18.99 -6.36
N ILE A 5 -8.68 -17.82 -6.02
CA ILE A 5 -7.92 -16.59 -5.93
C ILE A 5 -7.21 -16.58 -4.58
N ASP A 6 -5.89 -16.47 -4.59
CA ASP A 6 -5.08 -16.34 -3.38
C ASP A 6 -5.26 -14.95 -2.76
N THR A 7 -6.12 -14.86 -1.75
CA THR A 7 -6.43 -13.60 -1.05
C THR A 7 -5.33 -13.13 -0.11
N THR A 8 -4.24 -13.91 0.06
CA THR A 8 -3.06 -13.49 0.83
C THR A 8 -2.09 -12.65 0.01
N LYS A 9 -2.35 -12.53 -1.29
CA LYS A 9 -1.60 -11.68 -2.22
C LYS A 9 -2.42 -10.48 -2.64
N PRO A 10 -1.78 -9.36 -2.99
CA PRO A 10 -2.47 -8.22 -3.58
C PRO A 10 -3.24 -8.63 -4.84
N GLN A 11 -4.56 -8.57 -4.78
CA GLN A 11 -5.45 -8.79 -5.91
C GLN A 11 -5.86 -7.44 -6.51
N PRO A 12 -5.89 -7.32 -7.84
CA PRO A 12 -6.30 -6.07 -8.46
C PRO A 12 -7.80 -5.81 -8.24
N CYS A 13 -8.13 -4.59 -7.84
CA CYS A 13 -9.49 -4.10 -7.83
C CYS A 13 -9.92 -3.78 -9.27
N THR A 14 -10.90 -4.53 -9.79
CA THR A 14 -11.38 -4.37 -11.16
C THR A 14 -12.39 -3.23 -11.33
N ARG A 15 -12.81 -2.58 -10.23
CA ARG A 15 -13.74 -1.45 -10.26
C ARG A 15 -13.24 -0.30 -11.14
N PHE A 16 -11.92 -0.08 -11.17
CA PHE A 16 -11.27 1.01 -11.90
C PHE A 16 -10.64 0.57 -13.22
N TRP A 17 -10.97 -0.62 -13.74
CA TRP A 17 -10.31 -1.18 -14.93
C TRP A 17 -10.32 -0.25 -16.16
N ASN A 18 -11.40 0.52 -16.35
CA ASN A 18 -11.55 1.46 -17.46
C ASN A 18 -11.15 2.92 -17.11
N ALA A 19 -10.54 3.14 -15.94
CA ALA A 19 -10.16 4.47 -15.50
C ALA A 19 -9.05 5.05 -16.38
N GLY A 20 -9.17 6.34 -16.70
CA GLY A 20 -8.13 7.10 -17.39
C GLY A 20 -6.95 7.44 -16.45
N THR A 21 -5.83 7.89 -17.02
CA THR A 21 -4.63 8.23 -16.24
C THR A 21 -4.88 9.23 -15.12
N VAL A 22 -5.75 10.24 -15.33
CA VAL A 22 -6.07 11.25 -14.31
C VAL A 22 -6.83 10.63 -13.13
N GLU A 23 -7.75 9.70 -13.39
CA GLU A 23 -8.51 9.00 -12.35
C GLU A 23 -7.59 8.06 -11.55
N TRP A 24 -6.66 7.38 -12.20
CA TRP A 24 -5.64 6.59 -11.52
C TRP A 24 -4.72 7.43 -10.63
N ILE A 25 -4.30 8.61 -11.11
CA ILE A 25 -3.52 9.56 -10.30
C ILE A 25 -4.33 10.00 -9.08
N ALA A 26 -5.60 10.38 -9.27
CA ALA A 26 -6.46 10.78 -8.18
C ALA A 26 -6.61 9.67 -7.13
N LYS A 27 -6.81 8.41 -7.57
CA LYS A 27 -6.94 7.28 -6.65
C LYS A 27 -5.64 6.97 -5.92
N LEU A 28 -4.49 7.03 -6.59
CA LEU A 28 -3.18 6.87 -5.93
C LEU A 28 -2.94 7.98 -4.89
N MET A 29 -3.33 9.22 -5.19
CA MET A 29 -3.23 10.34 -4.26
C MET A 29 -4.15 10.19 -3.04
N GLU A 30 -5.35 9.64 -3.23
CA GLU A 30 -6.32 9.33 -2.17
C GLU A 30 -5.71 8.37 -1.15
N GLU A 31 -5.33 7.15 -1.57
CA GLU A 31 -4.76 6.14 -0.66
C GLU A 31 -3.45 6.62 -0.01
N THR A 32 -2.60 7.32 -0.77
CA THR A 32 -1.35 7.87 -0.22
C THR A 32 -1.66 8.90 0.87
N ASN A 33 -2.69 9.73 0.69
CA ASN A 33 -3.09 10.69 1.70
C ASN A 33 -3.68 10.01 2.93
N GLU A 34 -4.47 8.95 2.77
CA GLU A 34 -5.01 8.14 3.89
C GLU A 34 -3.88 7.52 4.70
N ALA A 35 -2.93 6.83 4.06
CA ALA A 35 -1.73 6.30 4.72
C ALA A 35 -0.91 7.40 5.44
N ILE A 36 -0.82 8.61 4.87
CA ILE A 36 -0.16 9.75 5.53
C ILE A 36 -0.92 10.20 6.78
N GLN A 37 -2.27 10.18 6.78
CA GLN A 37 -3.03 10.57 7.96
C GLN A 37 -2.87 9.54 9.09
N GLU A 38 -2.93 8.24 8.79
CA GLU A 38 -2.73 7.20 9.80
C GLU A 38 -1.29 7.23 10.36
N ALA A 39 -0.29 7.48 9.51
CA ALA A 39 1.10 7.64 9.97
C ALA A 39 1.27 8.83 10.93
N LYS A 40 0.53 9.93 10.72
CA LYS A 40 0.56 11.07 11.65
C LYS A 40 -0.06 10.74 13.00
N LYS A 41 -1.09 9.89 13.04
CA LYS A 41 -1.70 9.45 14.30
C LYS A 41 -0.73 8.58 15.10
N VAL A 42 -0.09 7.61 14.45
CA VAL A 42 0.98 6.80 15.07
C VAL A 42 2.07 7.71 15.65
N TYR A 43 2.60 8.64 14.86
CA TYR A 43 3.61 9.59 15.32
C TYR A 43 3.14 10.44 16.52
N ALA A 44 1.90 10.92 16.51
CA ALA A 44 1.36 11.73 17.60
C ALA A 44 1.26 10.92 18.90
N LEU A 45 0.90 9.64 18.81
CA LEU A 45 0.85 8.72 19.96
C LEU A 45 2.24 8.39 20.49
N GLU A 46 3.20 8.08 19.62
CA GLU A 46 4.60 7.86 20.00
C GLU A 46 5.17 9.09 20.74
N LYS A 47 4.87 10.30 20.25
CA LYS A 47 5.29 11.53 20.92
C LYS A 47 4.63 11.76 22.27
N ALA A 48 3.33 11.47 22.38
CA ALA A 48 2.64 11.58 23.67
C ALA A 48 3.21 10.60 24.71
N ASP A 49 3.55 9.37 24.31
CA ASP A 49 4.20 8.38 25.16
C ASP A 49 5.59 8.84 25.62
N GLU A 50 6.43 9.32 24.68
CA GLU A 50 7.74 9.89 24.98
C GLU A 50 7.69 11.07 25.97
N ASP A 51 6.69 11.95 25.82
CA ASP A 51 6.51 13.14 26.67
C ASP A 51 5.76 12.82 27.99
N GLY A 52 5.30 11.59 28.19
CA GLY A 52 4.53 11.17 29.37
C GLY A 52 3.14 11.79 29.46
N VAL A 53 2.56 12.17 28.32
CA VAL A 53 1.22 12.77 28.22
C VAL A 53 0.19 11.66 28.07
N GLU A 54 -0.82 11.66 28.93
CA GLU A 54 -1.94 10.73 28.82
C GLU A 54 -2.74 11.02 27.53
N TYR A 55 -2.76 10.05 26.61
CA TYR A 55 -3.51 10.10 25.36
C TYR A 55 -4.52 8.96 25.32
N ALA A 56 -5.73 9.21 24.83
CA ALA A 56 -6.85 8.25 24.87
C ALA A 56 -6.78 7.11 23.82
N GLY A 57 -5.63 6.92 23.18
CA GLY A 57 -5.44 6.04 22.02
C GLY A 57 -4.34 5.02 22.25
N CYS A 58 -4.39 3.91 21.50
CA CYS A 58 -3.42 2.83 21.56
C CYS A 58 -2.53 2.87 20.30
N ILE A 59 -1.20 2.94 20.47
CA ILE A 59 -0.25 2.94 19.34
C ILE A 59 -0.49 1.74 18.43
N GLY A 60 -0.66 0.55 19.03
CA GLY A 60 -0.84 -0.69 18.27
C GLY A 60 -2.12 -0.70 17.42
N ASP A 61 -3.19 -0.03 17.86
CA ASP A 61 -4.43 0.06 17.07
C ASP A 61 -4.23 0.96 15.83
N GLU A 62 -3.55 2.11 15.99
CA GLU A 62 -3.23 3.00 14.88
C GLU A 62 -2.17 2.41 13.93
N GLU A 63 -1.23 1.59 14.44
CA GLU A 63 -0.28 0.85 13.60
C GLU A 63 -0.99 -0.17 12.69
N VAL A 64 -2.05 -0.82 13.19
CA VAL A 64 -2.88 -1.72 12.38
C VAL A 64 -3.59 -0.94 11.27
N LEU A 65 -4.18 0.21 11.58
CA LEU A 65 -4.83 1.07 10.58
C LEU A 65 -3.82 1.57 9.54
N LEU A 66 -2.63 2.01 9.96
CA LEU A 66 -1.56 2.38 9.04
C LEU A 66 -1.16 1.21 8.13
N ALA A 67 -1.06 -0.01 8.67
CA ALA A 67 -0.73 -1.19 7.88
C ALA A 67 -1.81 -1.51 6.83
N GLU A 68 -3.10 -1.32 7.16
CA GLU A 68 -4.21 -1.45 6.22
C GLU A 68 -4.10 -0.41 5.09
N GLU A 69 -3.94 0.87 5.41
CA GLU A 69 -3.84 1.94 4.38
C GLU A 69 -2.59 1.81 3.50
N LEU A 70 -1.45 1.39 4.07
CA LEU A 70 -0.26 1.07 3.27
C LEU A 70 -0.51 -0.11 2.32
N THR A 71 -1.33 -1.08 2.75
CA THR A 71 -1.73 -2.21 1.92
C THR A 71 -2.70 -1.77 0.83
N ASP A 72 -3.57 -0.79 1.07
CA ASP A 72 -4.45 -0.24 0.05
C ASP A 72 -3.69 0.57 -1.01
N VAL A 73 -2.62 1.30 -0.63
CA VAL A 73 -1.67 1.87 -1.61
C VAL A 73 -1.07 0.78 -2.51
N ILE A 74 -0.66 -0.37 -1.94
CA ILE A 74 -0.16 -1.52 -2.71
C ILE A 74 -1.26 -2.03 -3.65
N THR A 75 -2.50 -2.16 -3.16
CA THR A 75 -3.66 -2.62 -3.94
C THR A 75 -3.94 -1.69 -5.12
N VAL A 76 -3.89 -0.37 -4.95
CA VAL A 76 -4.06 0.58 -6.06
C VAL A 76 -2.93 0.46 -7.08
N CYS A 77 -1.68 0.33 -6.64
CA CYS A 77 -0.54 0.10 -7.53
C CYS A 77 -0.72 -1.18 -8.36
N VAL A 78 -1.15 -2.27 -7.71
CA VAL A 78 -1.41 -3.56 -8.35
C VAL A 78 -2.57 -3.48 -9.32
N SER A 79 -3.63 -2.76 -8.97
CA SER A 79 -4.81 -2.53 -9.82
C SER A 79 -4.44 -1.75 -11.07
N TRP A 80 -3.64 -0.69 -10.94
CA TRP A 80 -3.21 0.11 -12.08
C TRP A 80 -2.24 -0.67 -12.99
N LEU A 81 -1.29 -1.41 -12.43
CA LEU A 81 -0.44 -2.33 -13.19
C LEU A 81 -1.26 -3.35 -13.96
N HIS A 82 -2.31 -3.91 -13.33
CA HIS A 82 -3.22 -4.84 -13.99
C HIS A 82 -3.96 -4.19 -15.16
N ALA A 83 -4.46 -2.96 -15.01
CA ALA A 83 -5.08 -2.19 -16.09
C ALA A 83 -4.10 -1.88 -17.24
N LEU A 84 -2.80 -1.77 -16.96
CA LEU A 84 -1.73 -1.67 -17.97
C LEU A 84 -1.37 -3.03 -18.62
N GLY A 85 -2.03 -4.12 -18.24
CA GLY A 85 -1.81 -5.46 -18.78
C GLY A 85 -0.76 -6.30 -18.02
N TYR A 86 -0.30 -5.86 -16.85
CA TYR A 86 0.63 -6.64 -16.03
C TYR A 86 -0.15 -7.61 -15.13
N ASP A 87 -0.23 -8.87 -15.53
CA ASP A 87 -0.71 -9.96 -14.69
C ASP A 87 0.22 -10.24 -13.49
N GLU A 88 -0.17 -11.17 -12.62
CA GLU A 88 0.61 -11.50 -11.41
C GLU A 88 2.05 -11.93 -11.74
N TYR A 89 2.24 -12.70 -12.82
CA TYR A 89 3.56 -13.16 -13.25
C TYR A 89 4.44 -11.97 -13.67
N LEU A 90 3.93 -11.10 -14.54
CA LEU A 90 4.66 -9.93 -15.01
C LEU A 90 4.97 -8.95 -13.88
N ARG A 91 4.05 -8.77 -12.92
CA ARG A 91 4.33 -7.98 -11.71
C ARG A 91 5.48 -8.58 -10.90
N GLY A 92 5.53 -9.91 -10.78
CA GLY A 92 6.65 -10.62 -10.17
C GLY A 92 7.98 -10.37 -10.88
N GLU A 93 8.01 -10.38 -12.21
CA GLU A 93 9.22 -10.08 -13.00
C GLU A 93 9.68 -8.62 -12.82
N VAL A 94 8.75 -7.67 -12.74
CA VAL A 94 9.06 -6.27 -12.42
C VAL A 94 9.64 -6.15 -11.02
N GLN A 95 9.05 -6.83 -10.02
CA GLN A 95 9.53 -6.82 -8.64
C GLN A 95 10.95 -7.38 -8.52
N LYS A 96 11.26 -8.51 -9.20
CA LYS A 96 12.62 -9.08 -9.25
C LYS A 96 13.64 -8.05 -9.73
N ARG A 97 13.34 -7.38 -10.84
CA ARG A 97 14.21 -6.33 -11.40
C ARG A 97 14.39 -5.15 -10.45
N VAL A 98 13.36 -4.74 -9.71
CA VAL A 98 13.46 -3.69 -8.68
C VAL A 98 14.34 -4.14 -7.52
N ASN A 99 14.16 -5.37 -7.05
CA ASN A 99 14.97 -5.94 -5.97
C ASN A 99 16.44 -6.10 -6.37
N GLU A 100 16.74 -6.52 -7.59
CA GLU A 100 18.12 -6.57 -8.10
C GLU A 100 18.79 -5.19 -8.07
N LYS A 101 18.07 -4.14 -8.46
CA LYS A 101 18.56 -2.75 -8.38
C LYS A 101 18.79 -2.31 -6.94
N ASN A 102 17.88 -2.65 -6.02
CA ASN A 102 18.02 -2.32 -4.61
C ASN A 102 19.19 -3.08 -3.95
N LYS A 103 19.43 -4.34 -4.36
CA LYS A 103 20.60 -5.13 -3.93
C LYS A 103 21.90 -4.52 -4.43
N ALA A 104 21.96 -4.10 -5.69
CA ALA A 104 23.13 -3.41 -6.24
C ALA A 104 23.44 -2.09 -5.52
N ARG A 105 22.44 -1.46 -4.89
CA ARG A 105 22.58 -0.23 -4.08
C ARG A 105 22.93 -0.51 -2.61
N GLY A 106 22.89 -1.76 -2.15
CA GLY A 106 23.13 -2.12 -0.75
C GLY A 106 21.96 -1.84 0.20
N TYR A 107 20.72 -1.88 -0.29
CA TYR A 107 19.51 -1.72 0.55
C TYR A 107 19.01 -3.04 1.18
N PHE A 108 19.77 -4.13 1.01
CA PHE A 108 19.51 -5.46 1.59
C PHE A 108 20.71 -5.92 2.41
#